data_AF-A0AAV0XHL9-F1
#
_entry.id   AF-A0AAV0XHL9-F1
#
_cell.length_a   1.000
_cell.length_b   1.000
_cell.length_c   1.000
_cell.angle_alpha   90.00
_cell.angle_beta   90.00
_cell.angle_gamma   90.00
#
_symmetry.space_group_name_H-M   'P 1'
#
loop_
_entity.id
_entity.type
_entity.pdbx_description
1 polymer ?
#
loop_
_entity_poly.entity_id
_entity_poly.type
_entity_poly.pdbx_seq_one_letter_code
_entity_poly.pdbx_strand_id
1 'polypeptide(L)' 'MINTKRDRQVNFSSCEEEILVQLILENGHIVENKETDADMWQKKKEVWEKIDKSLVVSTDILLLSSSGKHFIIK' A
#
# COMPACT_ATOMS: atom_id res chain seq x y z
N MET A 1 11.26 -6.71 31.70
CA MET A 1 10.42 -6.74 30.49
C MET A 1 10.62 -5.41 29.77
N ILE A 2 11.27 -5.39 28.60
CA ILE A 2 11.46 -4.16 27.84
C ILE A 2 10.12 -3.85 27.16
N ASN A 3 9.42 -2.84 27.66
CA ASN A 3 8.19 -2.34 27.04
C ASN A 3 8.60 -1.42 25.87
N THR A 4 8.96 -2.00 24.73
CA THR A 4 9.17 -1.25 23.48
C THR A 4 7.82 -0.69 23.05
N LYS A 5 7.53 0.54 23.49
CA LYS A 5 6.40 1.31 23.00
C LYS A 5 6.58 1.42 21.48
N ARG A 6 5.67 0.82 20.70
CA ARG A 6 5.72 0.91 19.23
C ARG A 6 5.74 2.38 18.87
N ASP A 7 6.70 2.78 18.04
CA ASP A 7 6.68 4.11 17.45
C ASP A 7 5.36 4.26 16.70
N ARG A 8 4.72 5.41 16.89
CA ARG A 8 3.50 5.71 16.16
C ARG A 8 3.89 5.81 14.69
N GLN A 9 3.27 4.98 13.87
CA GLN A 9 3.39 5.12 12.43
C GLN A 9 2.88 6.52 12.05
N VAL A 10 3.58 7.17 11.13
CA VAL A 10 3.13 8.45 10.56
C VAL A 10 1.83 8.18 9.81
N ASN A 11 0.88 9.11 9.90
CA ASN A 11 -0.34 9.02 9.11
C ASN A 11 -0.01 9.05 7.61
N PHE A 12 -0.87 8.44 6.80
CA PHE A 12 -0.79 8.57 5.35
C PHE A 12 -0.93 10.04 4.95
N SER A 13 -0.13 10.46 3.98
CA SER A 13 -0.34 11.71 3.25
C SER A 13 -1.59 11.61 2.37
N SER A 14 -2.16 12.75 1.97
CA SER A 14 -3.35 12.76 1.09
C SER A 14 -3.13 12.00 -0.22
N CYS A 15 -1.91 12.01 -0.75
CA CYS A 15 -1.58 11.27 -1.96
C CYS A 15 -1.52 9.75 -1.70
N GLU A 16 -0.91 9.32 -0.59
CA GLU A 16 -0.93 7.91 -0.19
C GLU A 16 -2.35 7.42 0.08
N GLU A 17 -3.20 8.25 0.68
CA GLU A 17 -4.62 7.93 0.87
C GLU A 17 -5.35 7.75 -0.47
N GLU A 18 -5.16 8.66 -1.44
CA GLU A 18 -5.78 8.53 -2.77
C GLU A 18 -5.35 7.26 -3.50
N ILE A 19 -4.05 6.93 -3.47
CA ILE A 19 -3.51 5.70 -4.06
C ILE A 19 -4.10 4.47 -3.36
N LEU A 20 -4.12 4.49 -2.02
CA LEU A 20 -4.66 3.38 -1.24
C LEU A 20 -6.15 3.15 -1.53
N VAL A 21 -6.94 4.23 -1.64
CA VAL A 21 -8.36 4.14 -2.00
C VAL A 21 -8.53 3.54 -3.39
N GLN A 22 -7.74 3.96 -4.39
CA GLN A 22 -7.81 3.39 -5.73
C GLN A 22 -7.48 1.89 -5.73
N LEU A 23 -6.40 1.49 -5.04
CA LEU A 23 -5.99 0.09 -4.93
C LEU A 23 -7.05 -0.77 -4.24
N ILE A 24 -7.73 -0.24 -3.21
CA ILE A 24 -8.82 -0.94 -2.53
C ILE A 24 -10.02 -1.08 -3.48
N LEU A 25 -10.41 -0.01 -4.18
CA LEU A 25 -11.54 -0.04 -5.13
C LEU A 25 -11.32 -1.07 -6.25
N GLU A 26 -10.11 -1.16 -6.81
CA GLU A 26 -9.75 -2.15 -7.83
C GLU A 26 -9.88 -3.59 -7.33
N ASN A 27 -9.59 -3.82 -6.04
CA ASN A 27 -9.59 -5.16 -5.43
C ASN A 27 -10.81 -5.40 -4.51
N GLY A 28 -11.82 -4.53 -4.55
CA GLY A 28 -12.95 -4.52 -3.60
C GLY A 28 -13.72 -5.84 -3.56
N HIS A 29 -13.88 -6.49 -4.72
CA HIS A 29 -14.52 -7.80 -4.84
C HIS A 29 -13.85 -8.93 -4.03
N ILE A 30 -12.58 -8.78 -3.64
CA ILE A 30 -11.87 -9.73 -2.77
C ILE A 30 -11.81 -9.20 -1.35
N VAL A 31 -11.45 -7.92 -1.18
CA VAL A 31 -11.27 -7.31 0.15
C VAL A 31 -12.57 -7.29 0.94
N GLU A 32 -13.68 -6.94 0.29
CA GLU A 32 -15.00 -6.80 0.92
C GLU A 32 -15.80 -8.12 0.93
N ASN A 33 -15.28 -9.18 0.33
CA ASN A 33 -15.94 -10.48 0.30
C ASN A 33 -16.16 -10.97 1.75
N LYS A 34 -17.36 -11.45 2.09
CA LYS A 34 -17.72 -11.91 3.44
C LYS A 34 -17.49 -13.41 3.65
N GLU A 35 -17.10 -14.13 2.61
CA GLU A 35 -16.76 -15.54 2.70
C GLU A 35 -15.57 -15.76 3.64
N THR A 36 -15.66 -16.80 4.45
CA THR A 36 -14.70 -17.15 5.51
C THR A 36 -14.00 -18.47 5.23
N ASP A 37 -14.10 -19.00 4.01
CA ASP A 37 -13.38 -20.19 3.61
C ASP A 37 -11.86 -19.94 3.52
N ALA A 38 -11.09 -21.02 3.60
CA ALA A 38 -9.64 -20.95 3.63
C ALA A 38 -9.06 -20.34 2.34
N ASP A 39 -9.68 -20.60 1.19
CA ASP A 39 -9.23 -20.08 -0.09
C ASP A 39 -9.45 -18.57 -0.17
N MET A 40 -10.58 -18.07 0.34
CA MET A 40 -10.85 -16.63 0.44
C MET A 40 -9.87 -15.92 1.39
N TRP A 41 -9.52 -16.56 2.52
CA TRP A 41 -8.54 -15.99 3.45
C TRP A 41 -7.17 -15.83 2.79
N GLN A 42 -6.72 -16.86 2.07
CA GLN A 42 -5.46 -16.82 1.33
C GLN A 42 -5.49 -15.75 0.22
N LYS A 43 -6.58 -15.66 -0.56
CA LYS A 43 -6.75 -14.62 -1.58
C LYS A 43 -6.69 -13.21 -1.00
N LYS A 44 -7.37 -12.96 0.12
CA LYS A 44 -7.32 -11.67 0.81
C LYS A 44 -5.91 -11.32 1.26
N LYS A 45 -5.19 -12.29 1.82
CA LYS A 45 -3.79 -12.11 2.22
C LYS A 45 -2.92 -11.69 1.03
N GLU A 46 -3.02 -12.42 -0.08
CA GLU A 46 -2.25 -12.13 -1.30
C GLU A 46 -2.59 -10.75 -1.87
N VAL A 47 -3.87 -10.37 -1.86
CA VAL A 47 -4.32 -9.03 -2.29
C VAL A 47 -3.75 -7.95 -1.38
N TRP A 48 -3.78 -8.12 -0.07
CA TRP A 48 -3.21 -7.14 0.86
C TRP A 48 -1.70 -6.99 0.69
N GLU A 49 -0.97 -8.09 0.50
CA GLU A 49 0.47 -8.04 0.19
C GLU A 49 0.75 -7.34 -1.14
N LYS A 50 -0.13 -7.48 -2.13
CA LYS A 50 -0.02 -6.78 -3.41
C LYS A 50 -0.29 -5.28 -3.24
N ILE A 51 -1.34 -4.90 -2.50
CA ILE A 51 -1.68 -3.50 -2.22
C ILE A 51 -0.50 -2.81 -1.51
N ASP A 52 0.08 -3.45 -0.51
CA ASP A 52 1.23 -2.92 0.24
C ASP A 52 2.42 -2.63 -0.68
N LYS A 53 2.81 -3.60 -1.53
CA LYS A 53 3.88 -3.42 -2.52
C LYS A 53 3.57 -2.32 -3.51
N SER A 54 2.34 -2.24 -4.00
CA SER A 54 1.91 -1.21 -4.96
C SER A 54 1.92 0.18 -4.35
N LEU A 55 1.51 0.33 -3.09
CA LEU A 55 1.53 1.61 -2.38
C LEU A 55 2.96 2.12 -2.22
N VAL A 56 3.88 1.28 -1.74
CA VAL A 56 5.31 1.64 -1.58
C VAL A 56 5.91 2.09 -2.91
N VAL A 57 5.71 1.32 -3.98
CA VAL A 57 6.26 1.65 -5.31
C VAL A 57 5.70 2.96 -5.85
N SER A 58 4.38 3.19 -5.74
CA SER A 58 3.76 4.43 -6.22
C SER A 58 4.25 5.66 -5.45
N THR A 59 4.38 5.55 -4.13
CA THR A 59 4.93 6.63 -3.30
C THR A 59 6.38 6.94 -3.66
N ASP A 60 7.23 5.91 -3.84
CA ASP A 60 8.63 6.09 -4.24
C ASP A 60 8.77 6.77 -5.61
N ILE A 61 7.96 6.35 -6.60
CA ILE A 61 7.95 6.97 -7.93
C ILE A 61 7.56 8.45 -7.86
N LEU A 62 6.57 8.79 -7.04
CA LEU A 62 6.13 10.17 -6.86
C LEU A 62 7.18 11.04 -6.17
N LEU A 63 7.89 10.50 -5.17
CA LEU A 63 9.01 11.20 -4.52
C LEU A 63 10.17 11.44 -5.51
N LEU A 64 10.46 10.47 -6.37
CA LEU A 64 11.47 10.62 -7.42
C LEU A 64 11.05 11.62 -8.50
N SER A 65 9.77 11.63 -8.89
CA SER A 65 9.20 12.59 -9.84
C SER A 65 9.21 14.02 -9.28
N SER A 66 8.87 14.19 -8.00
CA SER A 66 8.87 15.49 -7.33
C SER A 66 10.29 16.03 -7.06
N SER A 67 11.32 15.18 -7.09
CA SER A 67 12.71 15.60 -6.85
C SER A 67 13.38 16.31 -8.04
N GLY A 68 12.78 16.37 -9.23
CA GLY A 68 13.35 17.11 -10.36
C GLY A 68 14.80 16.73 -10.73
N LYS A 69 15.25 15.51 -10.40
CA LYS A 69 16.57 15.03 -10.79
C LYS A 69 16.48 14.55 -12.24
N HIS A 70 16.76 15.50 -13.13
CA HIS A 70 16.99 15.26 -14.54
C HIS A 70 18.21 14.32 -14.68
N PHE A 71 17.99 13.01 -14.70
CA PHE A 71 19.03 12.06 -15.08
C PHE A 71 19.22 12.17 -16.59
N ILE A 72 20.13 13.07 -17.00
CA ILE A 72 20.73 13.00 -18.33
C ILE A 72 21.61 11.75 -18.32
N ILE A 73 21.12 10.68 -18.94
CA ILE A 73 21.98 9.56 -19.34
C ILE A 73 22.73 10.03 -20.58
N LYS A 74 24.03 10.28 -20.42
CA LYS A 74 24.98 10.51 -21.53
C LYS A 74 25.40 9.18 -22.14
#